data_AF-A0A1P8LXA8-F1
#
_entry.id   AF-A0A1P8LXA8-F1
#
_cell.length_a   1.000
_cell.length_b   1.000
_cell.length_c   1.000
_cell.angle_alpha   90.00
_cell.angle_beta   90.00
_cell.angle_gamma   90.00
#
_symmetry.space_group_name_H-M   'P 1'
#
loop_
_entity.id
_entity.type
_entity.pdbx_description
1 polymer ?
#
loop_
_entity_poly.entity_id
_entity_poly.type
_entity_poly.pdbx_seq_one_letter_code
_entity_poly.pdbx_strand_id
1 'polypeptide(L)'
;MDEAPCGKYTSVAGSDDDTPITWLTAGEVTAQLSKRDGDTYLTVVMPCGPLDAVVTIDGSTMRITGQRALGASGCIEGRGERRDWVLEFLEGDVGLGYSNNTLTWTNGKDSLSFVTR
;
A
#
# COMPACT_ATOMS: atom_id res chain seq x y z
N MET A 1 -0.35 3.33 19.63
CA MET A 1 -0.17 3.09 18.20
C MET A 1 1.29 3.29 17.93
N ASP A 2 1.94 2.28 17.39
CA ASP A 2 3.39 2.29 17.18
C ASP A 2 3.71 2.74 15.75
N GLU A 3 4.95 3.16 15.51
CA GLU A 3 5.43 3.43 14.16
C GLU A 3 5.59 2.10 13.40
N ALA A 4 5.14 2.07 12.13
CA ALA A 4 5.29 0.88 11.30
C ALA A 4 6.79 0.68 10.94
N PRO A 5 7.39 -0.48 11.25
CA PRO A 5 8.81 -0.70 10.95
C PRO A 5 9.10 -0.72 9.44
N CYS A 6 10.31 -0.35 9.04
CA CYS A 6 10.76 -0.71 7.69
C CYS A 6 10.79 -2.24 7.56
N GLY A 7 10.15 -2.78 6.53
CA GLY A 7 9.90 -4.20 6.42
C GLY A 7 8.98 -4.55 5.27
N LYS A 8 8.73 -5.84 5.10
CA LYS A 8 7.80 -6.38 4.11
C LYS A 8 6.46 -6.67 4.74
N TYR A 9 5.43 -6.37 3.99
CA TYR A 9 4.03 -6.44 4.39
C TYR A 9 3.24 -7.18 3.32
N THR A 10 2.36 -8.07 3.77
CA THR A 10 1.52 -8.87 2.89
C THR A 10 0.07 -8.54 3.20
N SER A 11 -0.72 -8.15 2.20
CA SER A 11 -2.14 -7.83 2.39
C SER A 11 -2.86 -9.02 3.02
N VAL A 12 -3.88 -8.77 3.81
CA VAL A 12 -4.77 -9.81 4.36
C VAL A 12 -6.25 -9.50 4.14
N ALA A 13 -6.59 -8.22 4.02
CA ALA A 13 -7.95 -7.74 3.78
C ALA A 13 -7.93 -6.28 3.33
N GLY A 14 -9.06 -5.78 2.84
CA GLY A 14 -9.37 -4.35 2.80
C GLY A 14 -10.80 -4.07 2.40
N SER A 15 -11.14 -2.79 2.34
CA SER A 15 -12.48 -2.29 2.11
C SER A 15 -12.48 -1.07 1.19
N ASP A 16 -13.57 -0.92 0.46
CA ASP A 16 -13.93 0.26 -0.36
C ASP A 16 -15.26 0.80 0.17
N ASP A 17 -15.28 2.04 0.66
CA ASP A 17 -16.43 2.64 1.36
C ASP A 17 -17.01 1.70 2.45
N ASP A 18 -16.15 1.24 3.36
CA ASP A 18 -16.46 0.26 4.43
C ASP A 18 -16.97 -1.13 3.96
N THR A 19 -17.05 -1.37 2.64
CA THR A 19 -17.48 -2.65 2.07
C THR A 19 -16.27 -3.56 1.83
N PRO A 20 -16.24 -4.79 2.38
CA PRO A 20 -15.11 -5.70 2.18
C PRO A 20 -14.87 -6.02 0.69
N ILE A 21 -13.61 -5.90 0.26
CA ILE A 21 -13.18 -6.20 -1.09
C ILE A 21 -12.79 -7.68 -1.19
N THR A 22 -13.55 -8.47 -1.93
CA THR A 22 -13.37 -9.94 -1.98
C THR A 22 -12.09 -10.40 -2.69
N TRP A 23 -11.56 -9.60 -3.62
CA TRP A 23 -10.31 -9.94 -4.31
C TRP A 23 -9.07 -9.64 -3.47
N LEU A 24 -9.18 -8.80 -2.44
CA LEU A 24 -8.05 -8.29 -1.67
C LEU A 24 -7.75 -9.24 -0.50
N THR A 25 -7.09 -10.35 -0.83
CA THR A 25 -6.79 -11.43 0.11
C THR A 25 -5.29 -11.50 0.42
N ALA A 26 -4.85 -12.63 1.01
CA ALA A 26 -3.47 -12.85 1.42
C ALA A 26 -2.48 -12.72 0.25
N GLY A 27 -1.71 -11.63 0.23
CA GLY A 27 -0.60 -11.40 -0.70
C GLY A 27 -0.97 -10.96 -2.11
N GLU A 28 -2.23 -10.62 -2.35
CA GLU A 28 -2.69 -9.97 -3.58
C GLU A 28 -2.05 -8.60 -3.78
N VAL A 29 -1.80 -7.89 -2.66
CA VAL A 29 -0.96 -6.69 -2.63
C VAL A 29 0.16 -6.92 -1.62
N THR A 30 1.40 -6.64 -2.02
CA THR A 30 2.52 -6.61 -1.07
C THR A 30 3.11 -5.22 -1.02
N ALA A 31 3.54 -4.81 0.16
CA ALA A 31 4.19 -3.53 0.38
C ALA A 31 5.55 -3.73 1.05
N GLN A 32 6.49 -2.84 0.76
CA GLN A 32 7.76 -2.78 1.44
C GLN A 32 8.12 -1.32 1.72
N LEU A 33 8.37 -1.01 3.00
CA LEU A 33 8.99 0.24 3.41
C LEU A 33 10.48 0.01 3.59
N SER A 34 11.29 0.88 3.00
CA SER A 34 12.75 0.81 3.09
C SER A 34 13.38 2.19 3.18
N LYS A 35 14.48 2.31 3.92
CA LYS A 35 15.33 3.51 3.90
C LYS A 35 16.44 3.33 2.85
N ARG A 36 16.60 4.30 1.95
CA ARG A 36 17.68 4.35 0.97
C ARG A 36 18.22 5.77 0.92
N ASP A 37 19.51 5.95 1.19
CA ASP A 37 20.20 7.25 1.17
C ASP A 37 19.50 8.38 1.99
N GLY A 38 18.85 8.02 3.10
CA GLY A 38 18.13 8.94 3.99
C GLY A 38 16.63 9.06 3.69
N ASP A 39 16.21 8.74 2.46
CA ASP A 39 14.83 8.78 2.03
C ASP A 39 14.08 7.49 2.36
N THR A 40 12.77 7.61 2.56
CA THR A 40 11.87 6.44 2.68
C THR A 40 11.31 6.11 1.31
N TYR A 41 11.45 4.85 0.91
CA TYR A 41 10.87 4.30 -0.30
C TYR A 41 9.74 3.34 0.06
N LEU A 42 8.64 3.48 -0.65
CA LEU A 42 7.54 2.53 -0.70
C LEU A 42 7.61 1.75 -2.01
N THR A 43 7.76 0.44 -1.91
CA THR A 43 7.54 -0.48 -3.03
C THR A 43 6.21 -1.19 -2.82
N VAL A 44 5.30 -1.14 -3.79
CA VAL A 44 4.04 -1.90 -3.77
C VAL A 44 3.98 -2.81 -4.99
N VAL A 45 3.72 -4.09 -4.78
CA VAL A 45 3.41 -5.03 -5.88
C VAL A 45 1.92 -5.28 -5.86
N MET A 46 1.26 -4.92 -6.96
CA MET A 46 -0.19 -5.03 -7.17
C MET A 46 -0.49 -6.16 -8.16
N PRO A 47 -1.75 -6.62 -8.29
CA PRO A 47 -2.13 -7.73 -9.18
C PRO A 47 -1.71 -7.58 -10.65
N CYS A 48 -1.45 -6.34 -11.12
CA CYS A 48 -0.92 -6.06 -12.46
C CYS A 48 0.21 -5.01 -12.45
N GLY A 49 1.29 -5.31 -11.73
CA GLY A 49 2.54 -4.56 -11.83
C GLY A 49 2.96 -3.86 -10.54
N PRO A 50 4.23 -3.44 -10.44
CA PRO A 50 4.76 -2.78 -9.26
C PRO A 50 4.72 -1.26 -9.36
N LEU A 51 4.71 -0.60 -8.19
CA LEU A 51 5.02 0.81 -7.97
C LEU A 51 6.26 0.88 -7.06
N ASP A 52 7.23 1.72 -7.39
CA ASP A 52 8.30 2.14 -6.46
C ASP A 52 8.26 3.67 -6.36
N ALA A 53 8.18 4.21 -5.15
CA ALA A 53 7.99 5.63 -4.94
C ALA A 53 8.72 6.13 -3.69
N VAL A 54 9.21 7.37 -3.75
CA VAL A 54 9.68 8.09 -2.58
C VAL A 54 8.48 8.61 -1.80
N VAL A 55 8.44 8.31 -0.51
CA VAL A 55 7.36 8.72 0.39
C VAL A 55 7.90 9.52 1.58
N THR A 56 7.09 10.45 2.06
CA THR A 56 7.28 11.07 3.37
C THR A 56 6.26 10.47 4.33
N ILE A 57 6.71 10.13 5.53
CA ILE A 57 5.85 9.71 6.64
C ILE A 57 5.99 10.78 7.72
N ASP A 58 4.90 11.47 8.03
CA ASP A 58 4.80 12.47 9.10
C ASP A 58 3.76 12.01 10.11
N GLY A 59 4.23 11.64 11.30
CA GLY A 59 3.41 10.95 12.30
C GLY A 59 2.78 9.68 11.73
N SER A 60 1.45 9.64 11.66
CA SER A 60 0.67 8.51 11.13
C SER A 60 0.20 8.73 9.71
N THR A 61 0.79 9.64 8.94
CA THR A 61 0.36 9.93 7.57
C THR A 61 1.50 9.73 6.59
N MET A 62 1.28 8.90 5.58
CA MET A 62 2.18 8.66 4.46
C MET A 62 1.68 9.39 3.21
N ARG A 63 2.60 10.00 2.47
CA ARG A 63 2.34 10.64 1.18
C ARG A 63 3.43 10.29 0.19
N ILE A 64 3.07 10.06 -1.07
CA ILE A 64 4.05 10.02 -2.17
C ILE A 64 4.47 11.46 -2.47
N THR A 65 5.71 11.81 -2.17
CA THR A 65 6.21 13.20 -2.24
C THR A 65 7.34 13.40 -3.24
N GLY A 66 7.98 12.32 -3.69
CA GLY A 66 9.10 12.39 -4.63
C GLY A 66 8.86 11.60 -5.91
N GLN A 67 9.95 11.10 -6.48
CA GLN A 67 9.89 10.33 -7.72
C GLN A 67 9.06 9.05 -7.53
N ARG A 68 8.26 8.73 -8.55
CA ARG A 68 7.51 7.48 -8.63
C ARG A 68 7.76 6.80 -9.97
N ALA A 69 7.86 5.47 -9.93
CA ALA A 69 7.99 4.62 -11.10
C ALA A 69 6.93 3.53 -11.06
N LEU A 70 6.09 3.49 -12.11
CA LEU A 70 5.11 2.43 -12.31
C LEU A 70 5.65 1.45 -13.35
N GLY A 71 5.66 0.16 -13.02
CA GLY A 71 6.11 -0.88 -13.94
C GLY A 71 5.15 -1.05 -15.12
N ALA A 72 5.68 -1.04 -16.33
CA ALA A 72 4.92 -1.32 -17.54
C ALA A 72 4.34 -2.75 -17.46
N SER A 73 3.02 -2.88 -17.67
CA SER A 73 2.31 -4.15 -17.48
C SER A 73 1.23 -4.34 -18.54
N GLY A 74 1.12 -5.54 -19.08
CA GLY A 74 -0.05 -6.00 -19.84
C GLY A 74 -0.99 -6.75 -18.90
N CYS A 75 -2.16 -6.19 -18.62
CA CYS A 75 -3.14 -6.79 -17.72
C CYS A 75 -4.09 -7.71 -18.50
N ILE A 76 -4.37 -8.87 -17.92
CA ILE A 76 -5.46 -9.73 -18.35
C ILE A 76 -6.57 -9.68 -17.30
N GLU A 77 -7.81 -9.85 -17.76
CA GLU A 77 -9.00 -9.86 -16.90
C GLU A 77 -9.12 -8.58 -16.06
N GLY A 78 -9.87 -8.61 -14.95
CA GLY A 78 -10.05 -7.47 -14.05
C GLY A 78 -8.81 -7.07 -13.24
N ARG A 79 -7.61 -7.57 -13.55
CA ARG A 79 -6.39 -7.24 -12.79
C ARG A 79 -5.94 -5.78 -12.99
N GLY A 80 -6.29 -5.18 -14.13
CA GLY A 80 -6.06 -3.76 -14.39
C GLY A 80 -6.85 -2.89 -13.41
N GLU A 81 -8.16 -3.13 -13.29
CA GLU A 81 -9.04 -2.42 -12.35
C GLU A 81 -8.56 -2.56 -10.90
N ARG A 82 -8.12 -3.76 -10.49
CA ARG A 82 -7.57 -3.98 -9.14
C ARG A 82 -6.27 -3.22 -8.90
N ARG A 83 -5.40 -3.14 -9.90
CA ARG A 83 -4.18 -2.30 -9.83
C ARG A 83 -4.57 -0.84 -9.70
N ASP A 84 -5.50 -0.37 -10.54
CA ASP A 84 -5.91 1.03 -10.59
C ASP A 84 -6.56 1.45 -9.26
N TRP A 85 -7.37 0.57 -8.64
CA TRP A 85 -7.87 0.79 -7.28
C TRP A 85 -6.76 1.00 -6.25
N VAL A 86 -5.69 0.17 -6.27
CA VAL A 86 -4.56 0.36 -5.33
C VAL A 86 -3.80 1.65 -5.62
N LEU A 87 -3.69 2.05 -6.89
CA LEU A 87 -3.07 3.32 -7.27
C LEU A 87 -3.88 4.50 -6.77
N GLU A 88 -5.20 4.50 -6.97
CA GLU A 88 -6.15 5.49 -6.47
C GLU A 88 -6.12 5.57 -4.94
N PHE A 89 -6.09 4.41 -4.26
CA PHE A 89 -5.95 4.33 -2.80
C PHE A 89 -4.67 5.02 -2.28
N LEU A 90 -3.59 5.00 -3.05
CA LEU A 90 -2.31 5.63 -2.69
C LEU A 90 -2.23 7.11 -3.07
N GLU A 91 -3.26 7.68 -3.71
CA GLU A 91 -3.30 9.10 -4.03
C GLU A 91 -3.65 9.94 -2.79
N GLY A 92 -2.87 11.00 -2.57
CA GLY A 92 -3.07 11.89 -1.42
C GLY A 92 -2.51 11.33 -0.11
N ASP A 93 -3.33 11.40 0.94
CA ASP A 93 -2.94 11.11 2.32
C ASP A 93 -3.35 9.70 2.70
N VAL A 94 -2.36 8.84 3.00
CA VAL A 94 -2.61 7.50 3.50
C VAL A 94 -2.33 7.48 5.00
N GLY A 95 -3.37 7.29 5.80
CA GLY A 95 -3.24 7.05 7.23
C GLY A 95 -2.59 5.69 7.49
N LEU A 96 -1.62 5.65 8.41
CA LEU A 96 -0.90 4.47 8.85
C LEU A 96 -1.27 4.16 10.31
N GLY A 97 -1.89 3.01 10.54
CA GLY A 97 -2.07 2.44 11.87
C GLY A 97 -1.26 1.16 12.01
N TYR A 98 -0.39 1.06 13.02
CA TYR A 98 0.30 -0.19 13.34
C TYR A 98 -0.03 -0.65 14.75
N SER A 99 -0.58 -1.87 14.84
CA SER A 99 -0.92 -2.53 16.11
C SER A 99 -0.98 -4.04 15.91
N ASN A 100 -0.58 -4.82 16.92
CA ASN A 100 -0.66 -6.29 16.90
C ASN A 100 -0.10 -6.91 15.60
N ASN A 101 1.09 -6.47 15.18
CA ASN A 101 1.76 -6.92 13.95
C ASN A 101 0.99 -6.67 12.64
N THR A 102 -0.07 -5.88 12.71
CA THR A 102 -0.93 -5.53 11.58
C THR A 102 -0.73 -4.06 11.24
N LEU A 103 -0.34 -3.80 9.99
CA LEU A 103 -0.31 -2.48 9.40
C LEU A 103 -1.64 -2.25 8.68
N THR A 104 -2.37 -1.23 9.07
CA THR A 104 -3.58 -0.79 8.38
C THR A 104 -3.28 0.53 7.70
N TRP A 105 -3.54 0.57 6.41
CA TRP A 105 -3.61 1.79 5.64
C TRP A 105 -5.06 2.23 5.52
N THR A 106 -5.29 3.54 5.56
CA THR A 106 -6.61 4.14 5.34
C THR A 106 -6.52 5.35 4.42
N ASN A 107 -7.43 5.47 3.48
CA ASN A 107 -7.61 6.68 2.69
C ASN A 107 -9.11 6.98 2.61
N GLY A 108 -9.55 8.06 3.25
CA GLY A 108 -10.98 8.32 3.44
C GLY A 108 -11.66 7.19 4.20
N LYS A 109 -12.56 6.46 3.52
CA LYS A 109 -13.27 5.28 4.06
C LYS A 109 -12.73 3.95 3.56
N ASP A 110 -11.71 4.00 2.72
CA ASP A 110 -11.08 2.81 2.17
C ASP A 110 -10.02 2.33 3.15
N SER A 111 -9.81 1.02 3.21
CA SER A 111 -8.79 0.44 4.06
C SER A 111 -8.06 -0.70 3.38
N LEU A 112 -6.79 -0.88 3.77
CA LEU A 112 -5.97 -1.99 3.33
C LEU A 112 -5.12 -2.46 4.50
N SER A 113 -5.33 -3.69 4.93
CA SER A 113 -4.64 -4.29 6.08
C SER A 113 -3.60 -5.29 5.62
N PHE A 114 -2.46 -5.26 6.30
CA PHE A 114 -1.30 -6.10 6.04
C PHE A 114 -0.78 -6.72 7.33
N VAL A 115 -0.12 -7.86 7.21
CA VAL A 115 0.70 -8.44 8.27
C VAL A 115 2.18 -8.35 7.91
N THR A 116 3.02 -8.22 8.93
CA THR A 116 4.48 -8.33 8.78
C THR A 116 4.88 -9.74 8.35
N ARG A 117 5.93 -9.83 7.53
CA ARG A 117 6.50 -11.10 7.06
C ARG A 117 7.86 -11.37 7.68
#